data_AF-A0A9W6CKJ4-F1
#
_entry.id   AF-A0A9W6CKJ4-F1
#
_cell.length_a   1.000
_cell.length_b   1.000
_cell.length_c   1.000
_cell.angle_alpha   90.00
_cell.angle_beta   90.00
_cell.angle_gamma   90.00
#
_symmetry.space_group_name_H-M   'P 1'
#
loop_
_entity.id
_entity.type
_entity.pdbx_description
1 polymer ?
#
loop_
_entity_poly.entity_id
_entity_poly.type
_entity_poly.pdbx_seq_one_letter_code
_entity_poly.pdbx_strand_id
1 'polypeptide(L)'
;MQDEAPQRDDIIGQDLLSFDVAVDGSRFRMSFSQPDGSSASLNLPSDCLRALVMTLPKMMAEVLRAQYKDESLRLVYPAHMVRVEQASEPSTLILTLATPDGFEVSFALGGRQLQTLAAAHASIGRTSEAAPVFN
;
A
#
# COMPACT_ATOMS: atom_id res chain seq x y z
N MET A 1 -28.84 -0.88 7.05
CA MET A 1 -27.87 -1.00 5.95
C MET A 1 -28.70 -1.05 4.69
N GLN A 2 -28.77 0.06 3.95
CA GLN A 2 -29.43 0.06 2.65
C GLN A 2 -28.45 -0.59 1.68
N ASP A 3 -28.88 -1.69 1.08
CA ASP A 3 -28.24 -2.29 -0.09
C ASP A 3 -28.49 -1.30 -1.23
N GLU A 4 -27.54 -0.40 -1.46
CA GLU A 4 -27.61 0.56 -2.54
C GLU A 4 -27.44 -0.26 -3.83
N ALA A 5 -28.52 -0.39 -4.59
CA ALA A 5 -28.49 -1.14 -5.84
C ALA A 5 -27.36 -0.59 -6.72
N PRO A 6 -26.51 -1.45 -7.31
CA PRO A 6 -25.36 -1.01 -8.09
C PRO A 6 -25.83 -0.03 -9.16
N GLN A 7 -25.12 1.09 -9.27
CA GLN A 7 -25.44 2.10 -10.26
C GLN A 7 -25.28 1.46 -11.64
N ARG A 8 -26.12 1.83 -12.62
CA ARG A 8 -26.32 1.07 -13.87
C ARG A 8 -25.06 0.79 -14.71
N ASP A 9 -23.95 1.46 -14.39
CA ASP A 9 -22.65 1.38 -15.06
C ASP A 9 -21.52 0.74 -14.19
N ASP A 10 -21.85 0.23 -13.00
CA ASP A 10 -20.86 -0.36 -12.08
C ASP A 10 -20.43 -1.77 -12.50
N ILE A 11 -19.13 -2.06 -12.37
CA ILE A 11 -18.60 -3.42 -12.51
C ILE A 11 -18.60 -4.10 -11.13
N ILE A 12 -19.38 -5.17 -10.99
CA ILE A 12 -19.40 -6.00 -9.79
C ILE A 12 -18.38 -7.12 -9.97
N GLY A 13 -17.20 -6.95 -9.36
CA GLY A 13 -16.14 -7.96 -9.30
C GLY A 13 -16.15 -8.74 -7.99
N GLN A 14 -15.89 -10.05 -8.05
CA GLN A 14 -15.66 -10.90 -6.88
C GLN A 14 -14.15 -11.01 -6.58
N ASP A 15 -13.35 -11.41 -7.58
CA ASP A 15 -11.90 -11.56 -7.45
C ASP A 15 -11.18 -10.82 -8.57
N LEU A 16 -10.02 -10.24 -8.27
CA LEU A 16 -9.08 -9.78 -9.30
C LEU A 16 -8.36 -11.01 -9.87
N LEU A 17 -8.60 -11.30 -11.15
CA LEU A 17 -8.06 -12.47 -11.85
C LEU A 17 -6.68 -12.21 -12.44
N SER A 18 -6.50 -11.05 -13.08
CA SER A 18 -5.26 -10.69 -13.74
C SER A 18 -5.15 -9.18 -13.93
N PHE A 19 -3.92 -8.73 -14.17
CA PHE A 19 -3.67 -7.44 -14.79
C PHE A 19 -2.71 -7.60 -15.96
N ASP A 20 -2.85 -6.75 -16.96
CA ASP A 20 -2.00 -6.72 -18.15
C ASP A 20 -1.65 -5.26 -18.47
N VAL A 21 -0.44 -5.03 -18.97
CA VAL A 21 0.00 -3.69 -19.42
C VAL A 21 0.26 -3.75 -20.93
N ALA A 22 -0.24 -2.76 -21.65
CA ALA A 22 0.02 -2.64 -23.08
C ALA A 22 1.53 -2.53 -23.34
N VAL A 23 2.02 -3.07 -24.46
CA VAL A 23 3.45 -3.07 -24.80
C VAL A 23 4.05 -1.66 -24.85
N ASP A 24 3.24 -0.67 -25.25
CA ASP A 24 3.63 0.74 -25.30
C ASP A 24 3.50 1.46 -23.95
N GLY A 25 3.05 0.77 -22.90
CA GLY A 25 2.84 1.32 -21.56
C GLY A 25 1.71 2.35 -21.47
N SER A 26 0.90 2.53 -22.51
CA SER A 26 -0.14 3.57 -22.55
C SER A 26 -1.37 3.24 -21.71
N ARG A 27 -1.63 1.95 -21.50
CA ARG A 27 -2.82 1.44 -20.83
C ARG A 27 -2.51 0.20 -20.00
N PHE A 28 -3.36 -0.04 -19.01
CA PHE A 28 -3.41 -1.30 -18.28
C PHE A 28 -4.85 -1.82 -18.23
N ARG A 29 -4.96 -3.14 -18.14
CA ARG A 29 -6.22 -3.86 -17.96
C ARG A 29 -6.20 -4.57 -16.62
N MET A 30 -7.32 -4.57 -15.91
CA MET A 30 -7.58 -5.43 -14.75
C MET A 30 -8.83 -6.24 -15.03
N SER A 31 -8.78 -7.55 -14.83
CA SER A 31 -9.90 -8.46 -15.08
C SER A 31 -10.43 -9.03 -13.78
N PHE A 32 -11.75 -9.09 -13.64
CA PHE A 32 -12.43 -9.55 -12.43
C PHE A 32 -13.41 -10.67 -12.77
N SER A 33 -13.55 -11.65 -11.87
CA SER A 33 -14.66 -12.60 -11.89
C SER A 33 -15.95 -11.89 -11.48
N GLN A 34 -17.10 -12.32 -12.01
CA GLN A 34 -18.42 -11.81 -11.65
C GLN A 34 -19.27 -12.90 -11.00
N PRO A 35 -20.31 -12.54 -10.21
CA PRO A 35 -21.16 -13.52 -9.53
C PRO A 35 -21.90 -14.50 -10.43
N ASP A 36 -22.12 -14.14 -11.70
CA ASP A 36 -22.75 -15.01 -12.70
C ASP A 36 -21.75 -15.96 -13.39
N GLY A 37 -20.49 -15.97 -12.95
CA GLY A 37 -19.40 -16.77 -13.52
C GLY A 37 -18.76 -16.15 -14.77
N SER A 38 -19.25 -15.00 -15.23
CA SER A 38 -18.61 -14.25 -16.31
C SER A 38 -17.42 -13.42 -15.78
N SER A 39 -16.75 -12.70 -16.68
CA SER A 39 -15.62 -11.84 -16.32
C SER A 39 -15.79 -10.46 -16.95
N ALA A 40 -15.46 -9.43 -16.18
CA ALA A 40 -15.44 -8.05 -16.65
C ALA A 40 -14.01 -7.48 -16.56
N SER A 41 -13.68 -6.54 -17.43
CA SER A 41 -12.37 -5.87 -17.40
C SER A 41 -12.51 -4.36 -17.31
N LEU A 42 -11.70 -3.75 -16.44
CA LEU A 42 -11.38 -2.33 -16.49
C LEU A 42 -10.18 -2.14 -17.42
N ASN A 43 -10.28 -1.20 -18.36
CA ASN A 43 -9.17 -0.84 -19.26
C ASN A 43 -8.95 0.66 -19.17
N LEU A 44 -7.85 1.08 -18.54
CA LEU A 44 -7.60 2.46 -18.15
C LEU A 44 -6.25 2.96 -18.71
N PRO A 45 -6.11 4.26 -19.00
CA PRO A 45 -4.82 4.88 -19.26
C PRO A 45 -3.86 4.71 -18.08
N SER A 46 -2.56 4.57 -18.35
CA SER A 46 -1.55 4.40 -17.29
C SER A 46 -1.45 5.57 -16.31
N ASP A 47 -1.86 6.78 -16.71
CA ASP A 47 -1.97 7.92 -15.80
C ASP A 47 -2.91 7.64 -14.62
N CYS A 48 -3.96 6.83 -14.85
CA CYS A 48 -4.86 6.40 -13.78
C CYS A 48 -4.15 5.48 -12.78
N LEU A 49 -3.13 4.73 -13.18
CA LEU A 49 -2.41 3.82 -12.28
C LEU A 49 -1.73 4.58 -11.14
N ARG A 50 -1.14 5.75 -11.43
CA ARG A 50 -0.57 6.60 -10.39
C ARG A 50 -1.63 7.09 -9.41
N ALA A 51 -2.79 7.50 -9.91
CA ALA A 51 -3.90 7.90 -9.05
C ALA A 51 -4.33 6.74 -8.14
N LEU A 52 -4.50 5.54 -8.70
CA LEU A 52 -4.83 4.33 -7.94
C LEU A 52 -3.80 4.02 -6.86
N VAL A 53 -2.50 4.03 -7.19
CA VAL A 53 -1.42 3.79 -6.20
C VAL A 53 -1.47 4.79 -5.04
N MET A 54 -1.83 6.05 -5.32
CA MET A 54 -1.92 7.10 -4.31
C MET A 54 -3.23 7.08 -3.50
N THR A 55 -4.28 6.40 -3.99
CA THR A 55 -5.60 6.36 -3.33
C THR A 55 -5.93 5.03 -2.67
N LEU A 56 -5.49 3.90 -3.23
CA LEU A 56 -5.80 2.55 -2.74
C LEU A 56 -5.39 2.33 -1.29
N PRO A 57 -4.21 2.77 -0.79
CA PRO A 57 -3.86 2.61 0.61
C PRO A 57 -4.84 3.30 1.57
N LYS A 58 -5.30 4.50 1.21
CA LYS A 58 -6.29 5.25 2.00
C LYS A 58 -7.65 4.56 1.94
N MET A 59 -8.08 4.14 0.75
CA MET A 59 -9.33 3.40 0.55
C MET A 59 -9.36 2.11 1.39
N MET A 60 -8.27 1.35 1.41
CA MET A 60 -8.16 0.13 2.23
C MET A 60 -8.27 0.45 3.73
N ALA A 61 -7.63 1.52 4.20
CA ALA A 61 -7.77 1.95 5.59
C ALA A 61 -9.23 2.33 5.94
N GLU A 62 -9.92 3.07 5.08
CA GLU A 62 -11.33 3.43 5.26
C GLU A 62 -12.23 2.19 5.26
N VAL A 63 -11.99 1.22 4.37
CA VAL A 63 -12.71 -0.06 4.34
C VAL A 63 -12.52 -0.83 5.65
N LEU A 64 -11.28 -0.96 6.15
CA LEU A 64 -11.01 -1.64 7.43
C LEU A 64 -11.73 -0.97 8.59
N ARG A 65 -11.66 0.36 8.68
CA ARG A 65 -12.34 1.12 9.74
C ARG A 65 -13.85 0.95 9.69
N ALA A 66 -14.45 0.97 8.50
CA ALA A 66 -15.87 0.78 8.33
C ALA A 66 -16.31 -0.65 8.70
N GLN A 67 -15.55 -1.67 8.28
CA GLN A 67 -15.86 -3.08 8.57
C GLN A 67 -15.83 -3.39 10.06
N TYR A 68 -14.82 -2.88 10.78
CA TYR A 68 -14.61 -3.18 12.20
C TYR A 68 -15.12 -2.09 13.15
N LYS A 69 -15.63 -0.96 12.61
CA LYS A 69 -16.09 0.22 13.36
C LYS A 69 -15.04 0.77 14.33
N ASP A 70 -13.79 0.78 13.90
CA ASP A 70 -12.64 1.25 14.68
C ASP A 70 -11.73 2.14 13.85
N GLU A 71 -11.70 3.43 14.16
CA GLU A 71 -10.92 4.47 13.47
C GLU A 71 -9.41 4.35 13.69
N SER A 72 -8.96 3.60 14.69
CA SER A 72 -7.53 3.39 14.96
C SER A 72 -6.90 2.39 13.99
N LEU A 73 -7.72 1.59 13.31
CA LEU A 73 -7.23 0.59 12.38
C LEU A 73 -6.56 1.23 11.16
N ARG A 74 -5.49 0.57 10.75
CA ARG A 74 -4.69 0.89 9.58
C ARG A 74 -4.14 -0.39 8.98
N LEU A 75 -3.89 -0.35 7.68
CA LEU A 75 -3.22 -1.42 6.98
C LEU A 75 -1.74 -1.47 7.38
N VAL A 76 -1.27 -2.63 7.81
CA VAL A 76 0.14 -2.88 8.14
C VAL A 76 0.54 -4.21 7.54
N TYR A 77 1.52 -4.18 6.62
CA TYR A 77 2.14 -5.38 6.10
C TYR A 77 3.49 -5.62 6.77
N PRO A 78 3.84 -6.87 7.06
CA PRO A 78 5.18 -7.19 7.54
C PRO A 78 6.20 -6.93 6.40
N ALA A 79 7.17 -6.06 6.68
CA ALA A 79 8.29 -5.87 5.77
C ALA A 79 9.16 -7.13 5.77
N HIS A 80 9.41 -7.69 4.58
CA HIS A 80 10.30 -8.83 4.37
C HIS A 80 11.69 -8.40 3.92
N MET A 81 11.75 -7.36 3.09
CA MET A 81 12.99 -6.80 2.57
C MET A 81 13.05 -5.30 2.86
N VAL A 82 14.25 -4.85 3.20
CA VAL A 82 14.60 -3.43 3.29
C VAL A 82 15.87 -3.19 2.47
N ARG A 83 15.83 -2.25 1.54
CA ARG A 83 16.99 -1.83 0.73
C ARG A 83 17.17 -0.32 0.86
N VAL A 84 18.40 0.11 1.14
CA VAL A 84 18.75 1.53 1.30
C VAL A 84 19.85 1.86 0.29
N GLU A 85 19.59 2.84 -0.55
CA GLU A 85 20.47 3.24 -1.65
C GLU A 85 20.69 4.76 -1.61
N GLN A 86 21.88 5.21 -1.99
CA GLN A 86 22.13 6.64 -2.17
C GLN A 86 21.49 7.11 -3.49
N ALA A 87 20.67 8.17 -3.44
CA ALA A 87 20.15 8.78 -4.66
C ALA A 87 21.25 9.57 -5.38
N SER A 88 21.01 9.95 -6.64
CA SER A 88 21.91 10.86 -7.37
C SER A 88 22.07 12.22 -6.68
N GLU A 89 21.07 12.63 -5.89
CA GLU A 89 21.18 13.79 -5.01
C GLU A 89 21.93 13.40 -3.71
N PRO A 90 23.05 14.07 -3.36
CA PRO A 90 23.93 13.65 -2.26
C PRO A 90 23.30 13.58 -0.86
N SER A 91 22.20 14.28 -0.62
CA SER A 91 21.51 14.34 0.67
C SER A 91 20.23 13.50 0.75
N THR A 92 19.98 12.67 -0.25
CA THR A 92 18.74 11.90 -0.39
C THR A 92 19.05 10.41 -0.44
N LEU A 93 18.41 9.63 0.43
CA LEU A 93 18.45 8.17 0.39
C LEU A 93 17.15 7.63 -0.21
N ILE A 94 17.25 6.55 -0.97
CA ILE A 94 16.11 5.77 -1.43
C ILE A 94 15.94 4.61 -0.47
N LEU A 95 14.82 4.57 0.25
CA LEU A 95 14.41 3.45 1.08
C LEU A 95 13.35 2.64 0.33
N THR A 96 13.67 1.39 0.02
CA THR A 96 12.73 0.43 -0.57
C THR A 96 12.32 -0.61 0.46
N LEU A 97 11.01 -0.82 0.60
CA LEU A 97 10.43 -1.87 1.42
C LEU A 97 9.65 -2.82 0.52
N ALA A 98 9.79 -4.13 0.75
CA ALA A 98 8.96 -5.12 0.08
C ALA A 98 8.35 -6.12 1.06
N THR A 99 7.16 -6.60 0.73
CA THR A 99 6.42 -7.65 1.43
C THR A 99 6.63 -9.02 0.76
N PRO A 100 6.37 -10.14 1.46
CA PRO A 100 6.53 -11.48 0.87
C PRO A 100 5.64 -11.73 -0.35
N ASP A 101 4.48 -11.06 -0.41
CA ASP A 101 3.46 -11.17 -1.45
C ASP A 101 3.68 -10.20 -2.64
N GLY A 102 4.82 -9.51 -2.69
CA GLY A 102 5.27 -8.77 -3.87
C GLY A 102 4.88 -7.29 -3.91
N PHE A 103 4.32 -6.73 -2.82
CA PHE A 103 4.19 -5.27 -2.71
C PHE A 103 5.55 -4.65 -2.42
N GLU A 104 6.10 -3.91 -3.38
CA GLU A 104 7.36 -3.16 -3.26
C GLU A 104 7.12 -1.67 -3.50
N VAL A 105 7.69 -0.82 -2.64
CA VAL A 105 7.63 0.63 -2.80
C VAL A 105 8.92 1.29 -2.33
N SER A 106 9.34 2.32 -3.07
CA SER A 106 10.53 3.11 -2.78
C SER A 106 10.15 4.54 -2.40
N PHE A 107 10.80 5.06 -1.36
CA PHE A 107 10.65 6.43 -0.88
C PHE A 107 11.98 7.16 -0.90
N ALA A 108 11.98 8.38 -1.44
CA ALA A 108 13.08 9.32 -1.27
C ALA A 108 13.00 9.96 0.11
N LEU A 109 14.06 9.84 0.90
CA LEU A 109 14.18 10.37 2.26
C LEU A 109 15.29 11.41 2.31
N GLY A 110 14.93 12.64 2.70
CA GLY A 110 15.88 13.71 3.00
C GLY A 110 16.27 13.75 4.47
N GLY A 111 17.13 14.70 4.84
CA GLY A 111 17.70 14.80 6.19
C GLY A 111 16.67 14.81 7.32
N ARG A 112 15.52 15.48 7.15
CA ARG A 112 14.47 15.50 8.18
C ARG A 112 13.85 14.12 8.42
N GLN A 113 13.47 13.41 7.35
CA GLN A 113 12.89 12.07 7.44
C GLN A 113 13.88 11.08 8.04
N LEU A 114 15.15 11.17 7.66
CA LEU A 114 16.21 10.32 8.19
C LEU A 114 16.46 10.57 9.68
N GLN A 115 16.45 11.83 10.13
CA GLN A 115 16.53 12.17 11.55
C GLN A 115 15.35 11.60 12.34
N THR A 116 14.13 11.66 11.80
CA THR A 116 12.95 11.04 12.44
C THR A 116 13.12 9.52 12.59
N LEU A 117 13.58 8.82 11.54
CA LEU A 117 13.84 7.38 11.61
C LEU A 117 14.93 7.03 12.64
N ALA A 118 16.05 7.76 12.63
CA ALA A 118 17.15 7.53 13.56
C ALA A 118 16.73 7.76 15.03
N ALA A 119 15.96 8.83 15.29
CA ALA A 119 15.45 9.13 16.61
C ALA A 119 14.47 8.05 17.12
N ALA A 120 13.58 7.56 16.24
CA ALA A 120 12.66 6.47 16.56
C ALA A 120 13.43 5.18 16.90
N HIS A 121 14.43 4.80 16.11
CA HIS A 121 15.28 3.64 16.39
C HIS A 121 16.00 3.76 17.73
N ALA A 122 16.61 4.91 18.01
CA ALA A 122 17.31 5.14 19.28
C ALA A 122 16.37 5.04 20.51
N SER A 123 15.08 5.33 20.34
CA SER A 123 14.09 5.19 21.42
C SER A 123 13.76 3.74 21.77
N ILE A 124 13.76 2.84 20.77
CA ILE A 124 13.49 1.41 20.95
C ILE A 124 14.58 0.76 21.83
N GLY A 125 15.85 1.15 21.62
CA GLY A 125 16.98 0.63 22.40
C GLY A 125 16.95 1.03 23.89
N ARG A 126 16.25 2.11 24.27
CA ARG A 126 16.18 2.58 25.67
C ARG A 126 15.05 1.93 26.48
N THR A 127 14.07 1.32 25.83
CA THR A 127 12.96 0.65 26.52
C THR A 127 13.35 -0.76 27.02
N SER A 128 14.43 -1.34 26.49
CA SER A 128 14.90 -2.67 26.90
C SER A 128 15.79 -2.67 28.17
N GLU A 129 16.26 -1.52 28.64
CA GLU A 129 17.24 -1.44 29.75
C GLU A 129 16.61 -1.05 31.10
N ALA A 130 15.29 -0.80 31.15
CA ALA A 130 14.58 -0.31 32.32
C ALA A 130 13.73 -1.38 33.05
N ALA A 131 14.23 -2.60 33.20
CA ALA A 131 13.70 -3.55 34.18
C ALA A 131 14.66 -3.63 35.38
N PRO A 132 14.42 -2.91 36.48
CA PRO A 132 15.12 -3.18 37.73
C PRO A 132 14.65 -4.54 38.24
N VAL A 133 15.59 -5.48 38.39
CA VAL A 133 15.39 -6.66 39.23
C VAL A 133 15.35 -6.17 40.67
N PHE A 134 14.15 -6.02 41.22
CA PHE A 134 13.98 -5.92 42.66
C PHE A 134 14.20 -7.32 43.25
N ASN A 135 15.16 -7.41 44.15
CA ASN A 135 15.59 -8.61 44.86
C ASN A 135 14.52 -9.12 45.82
#